data_AF-A0A2V1MXJ3-F1
#
_entry.id   AF-A0A2V1MXJ3-F1
#
_cell.length_a   1.000
_cell.length_b   1.000
_cell.length_c   1.000
_cell.angle_alpha   90.00
_cell.angle_beta   90.00
_cell.angle_gamma   90.00
#
_symmetry.space_group_name_H-M   'P 1'
#
loop_
_entity.id
_entity.type
_entity.pdbx_description
1 polymer ?
#
loop_
_entity_poly.entity_id
_entity_poly.type
_entity_poly.pdbx_seq_one_letter_code
_entity_poly.pdbx_strand_id
1 'polypeptide(L)' 'MTNFKTLSSRELLGVERMAMAAIAESPLEQEYIKRKVLLEVDCAPLLEEAQHEAHNDKYIRALATELKKRRI' A
#
# COMPACT_ATOMS: atom_id res chain seq x y z
N MET A 1 0.80 9.52 9.44
CA MET A 1 -0.58 9.00 9.50
C MET A 1 -1.32 9.51 8.27
N THR A 2 -1.18 8.74 7.19
CA THR A 2 -1.80 8.97 5.88
C THR A 2 -3.30 9.25 5.94
N ASN A 3 -3.80 10.20 5.14
CA ASN A 3 -5.22 10.43 4.96
C ASN A 3 -5.75 9.64 3.73
N PHE A 4 -6.14 8.38 3.93
CA PHE A 4 -6.62 7.52 2.83
C PHE A 4 -7.84 8.04 2.07
N LYS A 5 -8.64 8.93 2.67
CA LYS A 5 -9.85 9.49 2.04
C LYS A 5 -9.56 10.30 0.79
N THR A 6 -8.36 10.87 0.67
CA THR A 6 -7.97 11.72 -0.46
C THR A 6 -7.36 10.95 -1.62
N LEU A 7 -6.98 9.68 -1.40
CA LEU A 7 -6.36 8.85 -2.42
C LEU A 7 -7.38 8.40 -3.46
N SER A 8 -6.96 8.19 -4.69
CA SER A 8 -7.71 7.46 -5.71
C SER A 8 -7.72 5.96 -5.44
N SER A 9 -8.61 5.21 -6.10
CA SER A 9 -8.65 3.74 -5.99
C SER A 9 -7.34 3.08 -6.43
N ARG A 10 -6.68 3.64 -7.45
CA ARG A 10 -5.39 3.15 -7.95
C ARG A 10 -4.29 3.34 -6.90
N GLU A 11 -4.24 4.50 -6.26
CA GLU A 11 -3.26 4.78 -5.20
C GLU A 11 -3.50 3.92 -3.97
N LEU A 12 -4.76 3.70 -3.56
CA LEU A 12 -5.08 2.80 -2.45
C LEU A 12 -4.62 1.36 -2.69
N LEU A 13 -4.84 0.84 -3.90
CA LEU A 13 -4.33 -0.47 -4.31
C LEU A 13 -2.80 -0.50 -4.35
N GLY A 14 -2.16 0.58 -4.79
CA GLY A 14 -0.70 0.69 -4.75
C GLY A 14 -0.16 0.62 -3.32
N VAL A 15 -0.77 1.36 -2.41
CA VAL A 15 -0.45 1.37 -0.98
C VAL A 15 -0.65 -0.02 -0.35
N GLU A 16 -1.75 -0.70 -0.66
CA GLU A 16 -2.01 -2.08 -0.20
C GLU A 16 -0.93 -3.04 -0.69
N ARG A 17 -0.65 -3.04 -2.00
CA ARG A 17 0.37 -3.91 -2.59
C ARG A 17 1.76 -3.62 -2.02
N MET A 18 2.06 -2.36 -1.74
CA MET A 18 3.34 -1.97 -1.13
C MET A 18 3.47 -2.47 0.31
N ALA A 19 2.39 -2.36 1.11
CA ALA A 19 2.35 -2.93 2.45
C ALA A 19 2.45 -4.47 2.42
N MET A 20 1.78 -5.14 1.48
CA MET A 20 1.92 -6.58 1.28
C MET A 20 3.34 -6.98 0.88
N ALA A 21 3.97 -6.23 -0.02
CA ALA A 21 5.35 -6.48 -0.44
C ALA A 21 6.34 -6.36 0.74
N ALA A 22 6.07 -5.51 1.72
CA ALA A 22 6.94 -5.34 2.89
C ALA A 22 6.95 -6.58 3.80
N ILE A 23 5.86 -7.36 3.82
CA ILE A 23 5.68 -8.52 4.70
C ILE A 23 5.81 -9.87 3.98
N ALA A 24 5.98 -9.88 2.66
CA ALA A 24 6.16 -11.11 1.89
C ALA A 24 7.50 -11.79 2.23
N GLU A 25 7.52 -13.12 2.33
CA GLU A 25 8.72 -13.87 2.75
C GLU A 25 9.82 -13.90 1.67
N SER A 26 9.43 -13.85 0.40
CA SER A 26 10.34 -13.98 -0.75
C SER A 26 10.90 -12.62 -1.18
N PRO A 27 12.23 -12.38 -1.09
CA PRO A 27 12.83 -11.11 -1.54
C PRO A 27 12.56 -10.79 -3.01
N LEU A 28 12.50 -11.83 -3.86
CA LEU A 28 12.18 -11.68 -5.28
C LEU A 28 10.73 -11.20 -5.48
N GLU A 29 9.80 -11.72 -4.68
CA GLU A 29 8.40 -11.29 -4.72
C GLU A 29 8.25 -9.85 -4.22
N GLN A 30 8.94 -9.48 -3.13
CA GLN A 30 8.94 -8.10 -2.64
C GLN A 30 9.38 -7.13 -3.74
N GLU A 31 10.52 -7.41 -4.38
CA GLU A 31 11.08 -6.56 -5.43
C GLU A 31 10.18 -6.50 -6.67
N TYR A 32 9.58 -7.63 -7.06
CA TYR A 32 8.65 -7.69 -8.18
C TYR A 32 7.42 -6.81 -7.94
N ILE A 33 6.78 -6.93 -6.77
CA ILE A 33 5.59 -6.13 -6.43
C ILE A 33 5.96 -4.65 -6.34
N LYS A 34 7.07 -4.30 -5.68
CA LYS A 34 7.56 -2.92 -5.57
C LYS A 34 7.72 -2.27 -6.95
N ARG A 35 8.41 -2.93 -7.87
CA ARG A 35 8.60 -2.42 -9.24
C ARG A 35 7.29 -2.24 -9.98
N LYS A 36 6.35 -3.18 -9.86
CA LYS A 36 5.03 -3.07 -10.51
C LYS A 36 4.25 -1.88 -10.00
N VAL A 37 4.20 -1.69 -8.68
CA VAL A 37 3.49 -0.56 -8.07
C VAL A 37 4.10 0.77 -8.50
N LEU A 38 5.44 0.89 -8.50
CA LEU A 38 6.14 2.13 -8.89
C LEU A 38 5.96 2.51 -10.37
N LEU A 39 5.62 1.55 -11.24
CA LEU A 39 5.27 1.82 -12.64
C LEU A 39 3.81 2.27 -12.82
N GLU A 40 2.93 1.90 -11.89
CA GLU A 40 1.48 2.09 -12.01
C GLU A 40 0.97 3.28 -11.19
N VAL A 41 1.71 3.69 -10.15
CA VAL A 41 1.23 4.60 -9.11
C VAL A 41 2.22 5.73 -8.86
N ASP A 42 1.76 6.96 -9.10
CA ASP A 42 2.57 8.17 -9.02
C ASP A 42 2.42 8.84 -7.64
N CYS A 43 2.78 8.12 -6.57
CA CYS A 43 2.71 8.63 -5.18
C CYS A 43 3.83 8.12 -4.26
N ALA A 44 5.09 8.27 -4.70
CA ALA A 44 6.28 7.71 -4.02
C ALA A 44 6.32 7.88 -2.49
N PRO A 45 6.04 9.07 -1.89
CA PRO A 45 6.09 9.23 -0.43
C PRO A 45 5.10 8.34 0.34
N LEU A 46 3.92 8.09 -0.24
CA LEU A 46 2.89 7.27 0.40
C LEU A 46 3.21 5.77 0.30
N LEU A 47 3.89 5.37 -0.77
CA LEU A 47 4.35 4.01 -0.94
C LEU A 47 5.48 3.68 0.06
N GLU A 48 6.39 4.62 0.30
CA GLU A 48 7.41 4.48 1.35
C GLU A 48 6.78 4.38 2.75
N GLU A 49 5.80 5.24 3.08
CA GLU A 49 5.05 5.14 4.35
C GLU A 49 4.38 3.75 4.46
N ALA A 50 3.76 3.25 3.40
CA ALA A 50 3.13 1.94 3.39
C ALA A 50 4.10 0.79 3.66
N GLN A 51 5.32 0.86 3.12
CA GLN A 51 6.35 -0.14 3.37
C GLN A 51 6.79 -0.14 4.84
N HIS A 52 6.92 1.04 5.46
CA HIS A 52 7.33 1.16 6.86
C HIS A 52 6.21 0.79 7.85
N GLU A 53 4.97 1.15 7.53
CA GLU A 53 3.80 0.94 8.40
C GLU A 53 3.14 -0.43 8.20
N ALA A 54 3.71 -1.32 7.39
CA ALA A 54 3.11 -2.62 7.06
C ALA A 54 2.87 -3.53 8.27
N HIS A 55 3.61 -3.34 9.36
CA HIS A 55 3.44 -4.06 10.63
C HIS A 55 2.58 -3.31 11.66
N ASN A 56 2.06 -2.13 11.32
CA ASN A 56 1.24 -1.33 12.22
C ASN A 56 -0.25 -1.65 12.05
N ASP A 57 -0.80 -2.40 13.01
CA ASP A 57 -2.22 -2.77 13.05
C ASP A 57 -3.19 -1.60 12.83
N LYS A 58 -2.91 -0.42 13.39
CA LYS A 58 -3.79 0.75 13.24
C LYS A 58 -3.79 1.25 11.80
N TYR A 59 -2.63 1.25 11.16
CA TYR A 59 -2.47 1.61 9.75
C TYR A 59 -3.21 0.63 8.85
N ILE A 60 -2.96 -0.68 9.03
CA ILE A 60 -3.60 -1.75 8.23
C ILE A 60 -5.13 -1.71 8.36
N ARG A 61 -5.67 -1.53 9.57
CA ARG A 61 -7.13 -1.41 9.78
C ARG A 61 -7.72 -0.18 9.09
N ALA A 62 -7.01 0.95 9.14
CA ALA A 62 -7.46 2.19 8.49
C ALA A 62 -7.46 2.04 6.96
N LEU A 63 -6.43 1.41 6.38
CA LEU A 63 -6.34 1.09 4.96
C LEU A 63 -7.46 0.14 4.51
N ALA A 64 -7.64 -0.98 5.21
CA ALA A 64 -8.70 -1.96 4.91
C ALA A 64 -10.10 -1.34 4.99
N THR A 65 -10.32 -0.43 5.94
CA THR A 65 -11.58 0.30 6.06
C THR A 65 -11.86 1.16 4.82
N GLU A 66 -10.84 1.83 4.28
CA GLU A 66 -11.01 2.69 3.10
C GLU A 66 -11.20 1.86 1.82
N LEU A 67 -10.45 0.76 1.64
CA LEU A 67 -10.65 -0.19 0.54
C LEU A 67 -12.09 -0.72 0.51
N LYS A 68 -12.60 -1.18 1.67
CA LYS A 68 -13.96 -1.70 1.81
C LYS A 68 -15.04 -0.70 1.43
N LYS A 69 -14.90 0.59 1.78
CA LYS A 69 -15.88 1.64 1.41
C LYS A 69 -16.01 1.78 -0.11
N ARG A 70 -14.93 1.53 -0.85
CA ARG A 70 -14.85 1.71 -2.29
C ARG A 70 -15.16 0.46 -3.09
N ARG A 71 -15.46 -0.66 -2.40
CA ARG A 71 -15.72 -1.97 -3.01
C ARG A 71 -14.55 -2.44 -3.90
N ILE A 72 -13.34 -2.11 -3.48
CA ILE A 72 -12.09 -2.59 -4.05
C ILE A 72 -11.74 -3.91 -3.39
#